data_AF-A0A955X468-F1
#
_entry.id   AF-A0A955X468-F1
#
_cell.length_a   1.000
_cell.length_b   1.000
_cell.length_c   1.000
_cell.angle_alpha   90.00
_cell.angle_beta   90.00
_cell.angle_gamma   90.00
#
_symmetry.space_group_name_H-M   'P 1'
#
loop_
_entity.id
_entity.type
_entity.pdbx_description
1 polymer ?
#
loop_
_entity_poly.entity_id
_entity_poly.type
_entity_poly.pdbx_seq_one_letter_code
_entity_poly.pdbx_strand_id
1 'polypeptide(L)'
;AATAAAPAFLAGLLRPVAVMGARHIAKKYRFDADAEEATPQVLIETLDALRAALGSGGHVVGDGFTAADILGATLLQGVRPVEGYVKVGPETTRMWHDPAVAERYADLLAWRDDVYTRYRRA
;
A
#
# COMPACT_ATOMS: atom_id res chain seq x y z
N ALA A 1 -1.28 -15.44 -9.22
CA ALA A 1 -0.54 -16.02 -8.07
C ALA A 1 -1.40 -16.28 -6.82
N ALA A 2 -2.74 -16.24 -6.89
CA ALA A 2 -3.62 -16.59 -5.76
C ALA A 2 -3.99 -18.09 -5.69
N THR A 3 -3.38 -18.92 -6.55
CA THR A 3 -3.45 -20.38 -6.51
C THR A 3 -2.57 -21.02 -5.43
N ALA A 4 -1.79 -20.24 -4.68
CA ALA A 4 -0.77 -20.78 -3.79
C ALA A 4 -1.23 -21.12 -2.35
N ALA A 5 -2.44 -20.73 -1.93
CA ALA A 5 -2.88 -20.95 -0.54
C ALA A 5 -3.63 -22.29 -0.34
N ALA A 6 -4.45 -22.71 -1.30
CA ALA A 6 -5.15 -23.99 -1.29
C ALA A 6 -5.79 -24.29 -2.67
N PRO A 7 -6.04 -25.56 -3.01
CA PRO A 7 -6.85 -25.92 -4.17
C PRO A 7 -8.26 -25.32 -4.11
N ALA A 8 -8.80 -24.88 -5.26
CA ALA A 8 -10.10 -24.20 -5.34
C ALA A 8 -11.25 -25.01 -4.73
N PHE A 9 -11.21 -26.36 -4.83
CA PHE A 9 -12.23 -27.23 -4.24
C PHE A 9 -12.25 -27.21 -2.70
N LEU A 10 -11.18 -26.74 -2.05
CA LEU A 10 -11.11 -26.57 -0.59
C LEU A 10 -11.44 -25.15 -0.14
N ALA A 11 -11.56 -24.18 -1.05
CA ALA A 11 -11.70 -22.76 -0.70
C ALA A 11 -12.93 -22.49 0.20
N GLY A 12 -14.05 -23.15 -0.09
CA GLY A 12 -15.27 -23.04 0.74
C GLY A 12 -15.09 -23.61 2.16
N LEU A 13 -14.38 -24.73 2.29
CA LEU A 13 -14.10 -25.38 3.58
C LEU A 13 -13.14 -24.57 4.44
N LEU A 14 -12.21 -23.84 3.82
CA LEU A 14 -11.20 -23.05 4.51
C LEU A 14 -11.67 -21.62 4.85
N ARG A 15 -12.87 -21.21 4.40
CA ARG A 15 -13.43 -19.88 4.67
C ARG A 15 -13.46 -19.51 6.17
N PRO A 16 -13.87 -20.38 7.10
CA PRO A 16 -13.85 -20.04 8.53
C PRO A 16 -12.44 -19.74 9.05
N VAL A 17 -11.43 -20.49 8.57
CA VAL A 17 -10.02 -20.27 8.92
C VAL A 17 -9.53 -18.91 8.42
N ALA A 18 -9.88 -18.55 7.18
CA ALA A 18 -9.56 -17.23 6.63
C ALA A 18 -10.21 -16.09 7.43
N VAL A 19 -11.49 -16.24 7.82
CA VAL A 19 -12.19 -15.28 8.67
C VAL A 19 -11.54 -15.14 10.04
N MET A 20 -11.12 -16.24 10.66
CA MET A 20 -10.37 -16.21 11.92
C MET A 20 -9.05 -15.44 11.79
N GLY A 21 -8.31 -15.68 10.70
CA GLY A 21 -7.09 -14.93 10.38
C GLY A 21 -7.34 -13.44 10.24
N ALA A 22 -8.35 -13.04 9.46
CA ALA A 22 -8.74 -11.64 9.30
C ALA A 22 -9.12 -10.99 10.63
N ARG A 23 -9.91 -11.67 11.47
CA ARG A 23 -10.29 -11.19 12.82
C ARG A 23 -9.08 -11.04 13.75
N HIS A 24 -8.12 -11.96 13.67
CA HIS A 24 -6.90 -11.87 14.46
C HIS A 24 -6.07 -10.65 14.06
N ILE A 25 -5.90 -10.40 12.76
CA ILE A 25 -5.21 -9.20 12.25
C ILE A 25 -5.96 -7.93 12.66
N ALA A 26 -7.28 -7.90 12.50
CA ALA A 26 -8.11 -6.78 12.93
C ALA A 26 -7.90 -6.48 14.43
N LYS A 27 -7.97 -7.50 15.28
CA LYS A 27 -7.68 -7.38 16.71
C LYS A 27 -6.25 -6.91 16.99
N LYS A 28 -5.25 -7.47 16.29
CA LYS A 28 -3.83 -7.13 16.47
C LYS A 28 -3.56 -5.66 16.20
N TYR A 29 -4.16 -5.11 15.14
CA TYR A 29 -3.99 -3.71 14.75
C TYR A 29 -5.08 -2.78 15.30
N ARG A 30 -5.98 -3.30 16.16
CA ARG A 30 -7.15 -2.58 16.67
C ARG A 30 -7.98 -1.94 15.56
N PHE A 31 -8.00 -2.59 14.40
CA PHE A 31 -8.81 -2.21 13.27
C PHE A 31 -10.23 -2.71 13.51
N ASP A 32 -11.17 -1.78 13.52
CA ASP A 32 -12.60 -2.08 13.58
C ASP A 32 -13.16 -2.00 12.15
N ALA A 33 -13.51 -3.15 11.60
CA ALA A 33 -14.05 -3.24 10.24
C ALA A 33 -15.48 -2.72 10.14
N ASP A 34 -16.19 -2.65 11.27
CA ASP A 34 -17.58 -2.20 11.37
C ASP A 34 -17.65 -0.70 11.73
N ALA A 35 -16.52 -0.07 12.07
CA ALA A 35 -16.44 1.37 12.27
C ALA A 35 -16.45 2.11 10.92
N GLU A 36 -17.55 2.79 10.62
CA GLU A 36 -17.89 3.38 9.32
C GLU A 36 -16.91 4.44 8.76
N GLU A 37 -16.04 5.06 9.57
CA GLU A 37 -15.47 6.38 9.19
C GLU A 37 -13.94 6.55 9.23
N ALA A 38 -13.14 5.66 9.81
CA ALA A 38 -11.75 6.03 10.13
C ALA A 38 -10.69 5.73 9.05
N THR A 39 -10.92 4.74 8.17
CA THR A 39 -9.84 4.20 7.33
C THR A 39 -9.48 5.08 6.12
N PRO A 40 -10.44 5.65 5.37
CA PRO A 40 -10.10 6.49 4.21
C PRO A 40 -9.41 7.79 4.63
N GLN A 41 -9.89 8.42 5.71
CA GLN A 41 -9.43 9.76 6.09
C GLN A 41 -7.98 9.77 6.59
N VAL A 42 -7.58 8.81 7.41
CA VAL A 42 -6.19 8.69 7.90
C VAL A 42 -5.22 8.49 6.74
N LEU A 43 -5.59 7.69 5.73
CA LEU A 43 -4.78 7.51 4.52
C LEU A 43 -4.62 8.84 3.76
N ILE A 44 -5.71 9.55 3.53
CA ILE A 44 -5.70 10.86 2.85
C ILE A 44 -4.81 11.86 3.58
N GLU A 45 -4.97 12.00 4.90
CA GLU A 45 -4.15 12.89 5.72
C GLU A 45 -2.66 12.53 5.67
N THR A 46 -2.36 11.23 5.70
CA THR A 46 -0.97 10.75 5.61
C THR A 46 -0.36 11.06 4.25
N LEU A 47 -1.12 10.87 3.16
CA LEU A 47 -0.65 11.17 1.80
C LEU A 47 -0.50 12.68 1.57
N ASP A 48 -1.41 13.50 2.10
CA ASP A 48 -1.29 14.95 2.06
C ASP A 48 -0.06 15.44 2.85
N ALA A 49 0.21 14.83 4.01
CA ALA A 49 1.43 15.11 4.79
C ALA A 49 2.71 14.72 4.03
N LEU A 50 2.73 13.56 3.36
CA LEU A 50 3.85 13.15 2.52
C LEU A 50 4.08 14.13 1.36
N ARG A 51 3.01 14.54 0.67
CA ARG A 51 3.08 15.54 -0.40
C ARG A 51 3.64 16.86 0.10
N ALA A 52 3.17 17.33 1.26
CA ALA A 52 3.67 18.56 1.87
C ALA A 52 5.15 18.46 2.25
N ALA A 53 5.59 17.33 2.80
CA ALA A 53 6.99 17.10 3.18
C ALA A 53 7.93 17.10 1.97
N LEU A 54 7.48 16.54 0.83
CA LEU A 54 8.26 16.54 -0.41
C LEU A 54 8.44 17.94 -1.01
N GLY A 55 7.42 18.81 -0.85
CA GLY A 55 7.44 20.17 -1.38
C GLY A 55 7.94 20.21 -2.84
N SER A 56 8.98 21.02 -3.09
CA SER A 56 9.70 21.05 -4.37
C SER A 56 11.04 20.30 -4.36
N GLY A 57 11.46 19.74 -3.21
CA GLY A 57 12.81 19.21 -2.98
C GLY A 57 13.03 17.77 -3.42
N GLY A 58 11.97 17.03 -3.75
CA GLY A 58 12.05 15.65 -4.22
C GLY A 58 12.49 14.61 -3.17
N HIS A 59 12.83 15.07 -1.96
CA HIS A 59 13.21 14.27 -0.81
C HIS A 59 12.32 14.60 0.39
N VAL A 60 11.96 13.59 1.17
CA VAL A 60 11.02 13.76 2.30
C VAL A 60 11.65 14.54 3.46
N VAL A 61 12.96 14.40 3.68
CA VAL A 61 13.69 15.09 4.75
C VAL A 61 15.05 15.59 4.24
N GLY A 62 15.27 16.90 4.31
CA GLY A 62 16.51 17.53 3.84
C GLY A 62 16.68 17.44 2.33
N ASP A 63 17.92 17.57 1.86
CA ASP A 63 18.24 17.68 0.43
C ASP A 63 18.76 16.37 -0.20
N GLY A 64 18.59 15.23 0.47
CA GLY A 64 19.17 13.96 0.03
C GLY A 64 18.31 12.74 0.32
N PHE A 65 18.66 11.63 -0.32
CA PHE A 65 17.96 10.36 -0.14
C PHE A 65 18.17 9.77 1.25
N THR A 66 17.08 9.51 1.95
CA THR A 66 17.09 8.97 3.32
C THR A 66 16.10 7.82 3.49
N ALA A 67 16.09 7.24 4.70
CA ALA A 67 15.08 6.27 5.08
C ALA A 67 13.65 6.83 4.98
N ALA A 68 13.45 8.14 5.10
CA ALA A 68 12.13 8.76 4.96
C ALA A 68 11.57 8.57 3.54
N ASP A 69 12.40 8.69 2.51
CA ASP A 69 12.00 8.43 1.13
C ASP A 69 11.64 6.96 0.91
N ILE A 70 12.40 6.03 1.49
CA ILE A 70 12.11 4.60 1.42
C ILE A 70 10.76 4.29 2.08
N LEU A 71 10.50 4.85 3.27
CA LEU A 71 9.25 4.65 4.00
C LEU A 71 8.06 5.26 3.24
N GLY A 72 8.20 6.49 2.72
CA GLY A 72 7.18 7.13 1.90
C GLY A 72 6.89 6.36 0.61
N ALA A 73 7.93 5.91 -0.09
CA ALA A 73 7.80 5.06 -1.28
C ALA A 73 7.14 3.71 -0.97
N THR A 74 7.42 3.14 0.20
CA THR A 74 6.84 1.87 0.66
C THR A 74 5.37 2.02 1.02
N LEU A 75 4.98 3.11 1.68
CA LEU A 75 3.58 3.43 1.99
C LEU A 75 2.72 3.41 0.71
N LEU A 76 3.23 4.02 -0.36
CA LEU A 76 2.54 4.11 -1.65
C LEU A 76 2.32 2.77 -2.36
N GLN A 77 2.98 1.68 -1.92
CA GLN A 77 2.66 0.33 -2.40
C GLN A 77 1.24 -0.09 -2.01
N GLY A 78 0.74 0.40 -0.88
CA GLY A 78 -0.62 0.16 -0.40
C GLY A 78 -1.71 0.96 -1.12
N VAL A 79 -1.33 1.90 -2.01
CA VAL A 79 -2.25 2.66 -2.88
C VAL A 79 -2.29 2.05 -4.28
N ARG A 80 -1.13 1.81 -4.86
CA ARG A 80 -1.00 1.11 -6.15
C ARG A 80 0.40 0.51 -6.21
N PRO A 81 0.59 -0.81 -6.26
CA PRO A 81 1.93 -1.39 -6.31
C PRO A 81 2.79 -0.87 -7.46
N VAL A 82 4.10 -0.72 -7.25
CA VAL A 82 5.07 -0.46 -8.31
C VAL A 82 5.25 -1.71 -9.18
N GLU A 83 5.32 -1.52 -10.49
CA GLU A 83 5.52 -2.62 -11.43
C GLU A 83 7.00 -2.98 -11.58
N GLY A 84 7.30 -4.23 -11.93
CA GLY A 84 8.66 -4.69 -12.24
C GLY A 84 9.59 -4.95 -11.05
N TYR A 85 9.38 -4.31 -9.90
CA TYR A 85 10.29 -4.44 -8.74
C TYR A 85 9.77 -5.36 -7.62
N VAL A 86 8.44 -5.50 -7.48
CA VAL A 86 7.81 -6.31 -6.44
C VAL A 86 6.78 -7.23 -7.07
N LYS A 87 6.84 -8.52 -6.74
CA LYS A 87 5.84 -9.50 -7.20
C LYS A 87 4.63 -9.46 -6.27
N VAL A 88 3.62 -8.69 -6.65
CA VAL A 88 2.32 -8.66 -5.98
C VAL A 88 1.32 -9.49 -6.80
N GLY A 89 0.55 -10.35 -6.13
CA GLY A 89 -0.46 -11.19 -6.79
C GLY A 89 -1.67 -10.37 -7.24
N PRO A 90 -2.42 -10.81 -8.26
CA PRO A 90 -3.53 -10.04 -8.84
C PRO A 90 -4.63 -9.68 -7.82
N GLU A 91 -4.94 -10.59 -6.89
CA GLU A 91 -5.93 -10.33 -5.84
C GLU A 91 -5.45 -9.28 -4.84
N THR A 92 -4.17 -9.31 -4.45
CA THR A 92 -3.58 -8.30 -3.58
C THR A 92 -3.51 -6.95 -4.29
N THR A 93 -3.12 -6.92 -5.56
CA THR A 93 -3.15 -5.70 -6.38
C THR A 93 -4.57 -5.14 -6.44
N ARG A 94 -5.59 -5.98 -6.66
CA ARG A 94 -6.98 -5.55 -6.68
C ARG A 94 -7.45 -5.01 -5.33
N MET A 95 -7.04 -5.63 -4.21
CA MET A 95 -7.43 -5.19 -2.86
C MET A 95 -6.74 -3.90 -2.43
N TRP A 96 -5.50 -3.66 -2.87
CA TRP A 96 -4.74 -2.46 -2.52
C TRP A 96 -5.01 -1.28 -3.47
N HIS A 97 -5.58 -1.54 -4.65
CA HIS A 97 -5.85 -0.51 -5.63
C HIS A 97 -7.20 0.18 -5.39
N ASP A 98 -7.14 1.39 -4.85
CA ASP A 98 -8.26 2.34 -4.88
C ASP A 98 -8.06 3.31 -6.05
N PRO A 99 -8.89 3.24 -7.11
CA PRO A 99 -8.75 4.10 -8.28
C PRO A 99 -8.83 5.60 -7.96
N ALA A 100 -9.72 5.99 -7.04
CA ALA A 100 -9.94 7.40 -6.73
C ALA A 100 -8.76 7.99 -5.96
N VAL A 101 -8.20 7.22 -5.01
CA VAL A 101 -6.98 7.63 -4.29
C VAL A 101 -5.77 7.63 -5.24
N ALA A 102 -5.63 6.61 -6.08
CA ALA A 102 -4.52 6.53 -7.04
C ALA A 102 -4.52 7.70 -8.05
N GLU A 103 -5.70 8.13 -8.50
CA GLU A 103 -5.84 9.30 -9.36
C GLU A 103 -5.50 10.61 -8.61
N ARG A 104 -6.06 10.79 -7.40
CA ARG A 104 -5.81 11.99 -6.57
C ARG A 104 -4.34 12.17 -6.18
N TYR A 105 -3.58 11.09 -6.05
CA TYR A 105 -2.16 11.08 -5.65
C TYR A 105 -1.22 10.55 -6.74
N ALA A 106 -1.59 10.74 -8.01
CA ALA A 106 -0.78 10.30 -9.14
C ALA A 106 0.64 10.92 -9.16
N ASP A 107 0.79 12.14 -8.66
CA ASP A 107 2.07 12.84 -8.46
C ASP A 107 2.98 12.10 -7.46
N LEU A 108 2.45 11.63 -6.34
CA LEU A 108 3.20 10.84 -5.36
C LEU A 108 3.62 9.48 -5.93
N LEU A 109 2.75 8.85 -6.72
CA LEU A 109 3.08 7.60 -7.40
C LEU A 109 4.20 7.81 -8.42
N ALA A 110 4.16 8.90 -9.18
CA ALA A 110 5.23 9.26 -10.11
C ALA A 110 6.56 9.55 -9.37
N TRP A 111 6.51 10.27 -8.25
CA TRP A 111 7.68 10.49 -7.39
C TRP A 111 8.27 9.16 -6.90
N ARG A 112 7.44 8.23 -6.42
CA ARG A 112 7.89 6.90 -6.00
C ARG A 112 8.57 6.16 -7.16
N ASP A 113 7.97 6.16 -8.35
CA ASP A 113 8.50 5.43 -9.49
C ASP A 113 9.89 5.98 -9.90
N ASP A 114 10.10 7.30 -9.76
CA ASP A 114 11.40 7.95 -9.90
C ASP A 114 12.38 7.54 -8.79
N VAL A 115 11.95 7.45 -7.52
CA VAL A 115 12.77 6.90 -6.42
C VAL A 115 13.24 5.48 -6.73
N TYR A 116 12.36 4.60 -7.21
CA TYR A 116 12.75 3.25 -7.63
C TYR A 116 13.75 3.31 -8.78
N THR A 117 13.47 4.09 -9.83
CA THR A 117 14.36 4.19 -10.99
C THR A 117 15.77 4.69 -10.63
N ARG A 118 15.88 5.67 -9.72
CA ARG A 118 17.17 6.26 -9.31
C ARG A 118 17.96 5.36 -8.36
N TYR A 119 17.28 4.74 -7.39
CA TYR A 119 17.95 4.12 -6.24
C TYR A 119 17.85 2.60 -6.21
N ARG A 120 16.88 2.01 -6.90
CA ARG A 120 16.75 0.55 -7.04
C ARG A 120 17.53 0.12 -8.27
N ARG A 121 18.79 -0.30 -8.08
CA ARG A 121 19.58 -0.95 -9.15
C ARG A 121 18.88 -2.24 -9.60
N ALA A 122 18.93 -2.52 -10.91
CA ALA A 122 18.48 -3.78 -11.50
C ALA A 122 19.26 -4.98 -10.96
#